data_AF-A0A2N2ITF6-F1
#
_entry.id   AF-A0A2N2ITF6-F1
#
_cell.length_a   1.000
_cell.length_b   1.000
_cell.length_c   1.000
_cell.angle_alpha   90.00
_cell.angle_beta   90.00
_cell.angle_gamma   90.00
#
_symmetry.space_group_name_H-M   'P 1'
#
loop_
_entity.id
_entity.type
_entity.pdbx_description
1 polymer ?
#
loop_
_entity_poly.entity_id
_entity_poly.type
_entity_poly.pdbx_seq_one_letter_code
_entity_poly.pdbx_strand_id
1 'polypeptide(L)'
;MEPKYISIRGARMHNLKNISVDLPRNRLVVFTGLSGSGKSSLAFDTLYAEGQRRYVESLSTYARQFLGQMEKPEVDSLEGLSPAVSIEQRTTSRNPRSTVGTITEIYDHLRLLFARVGRPYCPECGEEIRPQSVQDMVASLLALAEGTKIVLLAPLLDGKKGEHQAVLQKLRREGYVRARIDGEIRDLGEEIILEKNKRHTIQAVVDRLVIKPSVARRLSDSVATTVQLGQGFLLVQLPETGQETLYSEHAACVRCGKSLPELSTQLFSFNNPKGACPECGGLGVKQFFDPELVVPNPKLSLNQGAILPWQSNSPSTYTQELMAGLARQYGFSLDTPFAELPERAREVIL
;
A
#
# COMPACT_ATOMS: atom_id res chain seq x y z
N MET A 1 -17.01 48.80 -9.95
CA MET A 1 -18.26 48.04 -10.18
C MET A 1 -17.90 46.87 -11.06
N GLU A 2 -18.34 45.65 -10.75
CA GLU A 2 -18.11 44.53 -11.67
C GLU A 2 -18.84 44.79 -13.00
N PRO A 3 -18.20 44.48 -14.15
CA PRO A 3 -18.84 44.66 -15.44
C PRO A 3 -20.06 43.76 -15.55
N LYS A 4 -21.18 44.32 -16.00
CA LYS A 4 -22.46 43.60 -16.13
C LYS A 4 -22.43 42.53 -17.23
N TYR A 5 -21.55 42.70 -18.21
CA TYR A 5 -21.42 41.83 -19.38
C TYR A 5 -19.97 41.39 -19.58
N ILE A 6 -19.80 40.21 -20.19
CA ILE A 6 -18.57 39.79 -20.84
C ILE A 6 -18.70 40.23 -22.30
N SER A 7 -17.91 41.22 -22.69
CA SER A 7 -18.01 41.86 -24.00
C SER A 7 -16.93 41.32 -24.92
N ILE A 8 -17.37 40.66 -25.99
CA ILE A 8 -16.51 40.10 -27.05
C ILE A 8 -16.64 40.98 -28.27
N ARG A 9 -15.53 41.45 -28.83
CA ARG A 9 -15.50 42.25 -30.05
C ARG A 9 -14.55 41.62 -31.07
N GLY A 10 -15.08 41.42 -32.28
CA GLY A 10 -14.33 40.94 -33.43
C GLY A 10 -13.69 39.56 -33.27
N ALA A 11 -14.42 38.58 -32.73
CA ALA A 11 -13.91 37.21 -32.66
C ALA A 11 -13.89 36.56 -34.05
N ARG A 12 -12.73 36.02 -34.44
CA ARG A 12 -12.42 35.45 -35.76
C ARG A 12 -11.82 34.04 -35.72
N MET A 13 -11.70 33.45 -34.52
CA MET A 13 -11.15 32.10 -34.36
C MET A 13 -11.87 31.07 -35.26
N HIS A 14 -11.10 30.31 -36.04
CA HIS A 14 -11.58 29.34 -37.02
C HIS A 14 -12.57 29.90 -38.05
N ASN A 15 -13.86 29.56 -37.93
CA ASN A 15 -14.89 29.95 -38.90
C ASN A 15 -15.74 31.14 -38.43
N LEU A 16 -15.41 31.75 -37.30
CA LEU A 16 -16.09 32.93 -36.79
C LEU A 16 -15.90 34.12 -37.74
N LYS A 17 -17.00 34.82 -38.06
CA LYS A 17 -17.03 35.91 -39.05
C LYS A 17 -16.99 37.28 -38.38
N ASN A 18 -15.91 37.56 -37.65
CA ASN A 18 -15.69 38.84 -36.97
C ASN A 18 -16.86 39.23 -36.04
N ILE A 19 -17.32 38.29 -35.23
CA ILE A 19 -18.54 38.45 -34.45
C ILE A 19 -18.30 39.30 -33.19
N SER A 20 -19.32 40.04 -32.78
CA SER A 20 -19.33 40.80 -31.53
C SER A 20 -20.57 40.44 -30.74
N VAL A 21 -20.40 40.09 -29.46
CA VAL A 21 -21.50 39.65 -28.60
C VAL A 21 -21.24 40.06 -27.15
N ASP A 22 -22.31 40.44 -26.45
CA ASP A 22 -22.30 40.72 -25.02
C ASP A 22 -23.03 39.60 -24.27
N LEU A 23 -22.30 38.91 -23.39
CA LEU A 23 -22.85 37.81 -22.59
C LEU A 23 -23.15 38.32 -21.17
N PRO A 24 -24.33 38.05 -20.61
CA PRO A 24 -24.64 38.48 -19.25
C PRO A 24 -23.75 37.75 -18.25
N ARG A 25 -23.02 38.50 -17.41
CA ARG A 25 -22.18 37.93 -16.35
C ARG A 25 -23.06 37.33 -15.23
N ASN A 26 -22.55 36.33 -14.53
CA ASN A 26 -23.23 35.65 -13.41
C ASN A 26 -24.58 35.01 -13.79
N ARG A 27 -24.69 34.53 -15.04
CA ARG A 27 -25.85 33.81 -15.56
C ARG A 27 -25.40 32.51 -16.21
N LEU A 28 -26.30 31.53 -16.24
CA LEU A 28 -26.12 30.33 -17.07
C LEU A 28 -26.35 30.72 -18.53
N VAL A 29 -25.27 30.81 -19.31
CA VAL A 29 -25.32 31.11 -20.74
C VAL A 29 -25.17 29.81 -21.53
N VAL A 30 -26.12 29.55 -22.44
CA VAL A 30 -26.11 28.35 -23.28
C VAL A 30 -25.87 28.73 -24.74
N PHE A 31 -24.82 28.19 -25.32
CA PHE A 31 -24.52 28.33 -26.75
C PHE A 31 -25.18 27.20 -27.52
N THR A 32 -26.02 27.53 -28.51
CA THR A 32 -26.76 26.56 -29.33
C THR A 32 -26.62 26.87 -30.82
N GLY A 33 -26.89 25.87 -31.66
CA GLY A 33 -26.75 25.96 -33.12
C GLY A 33 -26.25 24.66 -33.77
N LEU A 34 -26.33 24.59 -35.09
CA LEU A 34 -25.94 23.41 -35.91
C LEU A 34 -24.49 22.97 -35.67
N SER A 35 -24.19 21.69 -35.90
CA SER A 35 -22.78 21.23 -35.85
C SER A 35 -21.90 22.04 -36.79
N GLY A 36 -20.71 22.42 -36.34
CA GLY A 36 -19.81 23.30 -37.11
C GLY A 36 -20.18 24.79 -37.12
N SER A 37 -21.23 25.25 -36.42
CA SER A 37 -21.63 26.66 -36.41
C SER A 37 -20.67 27.63 -35.69
N GLY A 38 -19.52 27.17 -35.19
CA GLY A 38 -18.55 28.00 -34.44
C GLY A 38 -18.81 28.10 -32.93
N LYS A 39 -19.72 27.30 -32.35
CA LYS A 39 -19.98 27.28 -30.89
C LYS A 39 -18.71 27.02 -30.08
N SER A 40 -18.00 25.93 -30.41
CA SER A 40 -16.77 25.55 -29.71
C SER A 40 -15.67 26.57 -29.94
N SER A 41 -15.59 27.15 -31.13
CA SER A 41 -14.61 28.19 -31.46
C SER A 41 -14.80 29.45 -30.62
N LEU A 42 -16.05 29.83 -30.34
CA LEU A 42 -16.34 30.97 -29.46
C LEU A 42 -16.18 30.62 -27.97
N ALA A 43 -16.66 29.45 -27.53
CA ALA A 43 -16.67 29.06 -26.12
C ALA A 43 -15.28 28.59 -25.61
N PHE A 44 -14.64 27.67 -26.33
CA PHE A 44 -13.37 27.06 -25.92
C PHE A 44 -12.17 27.80 -26.51
N ASP A 45 -12.15 27.95 -27.83
CA ASP A 45 -10.96 28.46 -28.53
C ASP A 45 -10.80 29.99 -28.39
N THR A 46 -11.86 30.71 -27.99
CA THR A 46 -11.81 32.16 -27.73
C THR A 46 -11.94 32.47 -26.23
N LEU A 47 -13.12 32.21 -25.63
CA LEU A 47 -13.41 32.63 -24.24
C LEU A 47 -12.56 31.88 -23.20
N TYR A 48 -12.56 30.55 -23.22
CA TYR A 48 -11.78 29.75 -22.29
C TYR A 48 -10.27 29.97 -22.49
N ALA A 49 -9.80 29.94 -23.73
CA ALA A 49 -8.40 30.17 -24.07
C ALA A 49 -7.89 31.52 -23.54
N GLU A 50 -8.61 32.62 -23.78
CA GLU A 50 -8.24 33.94 -23.24
C GLU A 50 -8.34 33.99 -21.71
N GLY A 51 -9.37 33.38 -21.12
CA GLY A 51 -9.60 33.41 -19.67
C GLY A 51 -8.51 32.66 -18.91
N GLN A 52 -8.10 31.51 -19.44
CA GLN A 52 -6.99 30.73 -18.92
C GLN A 52 -5.67 31.48 -19.11
N ARG A 53 -5.38 31.98 -20.34
CA ARG A 53 -4.12 32.69 -20.65
C ARG A 53 -3.90 33.87 -19.71
N ARG A 54 -4.90 34.76 -19.58
CA ARG A 54 -4.81 35.95 -18.71
C ARG A 54 -4.59 35.60 -17.24
N TYR A 55 -5.23 34.53 -16.77
CA TYR A 55 -5.04 34.06 -15.40
C TYR A 55 -3.62 33.52 -15.19
N VAL A 56 -3.13 32.64 -16.06
CA VAL A 56 -1.78 32.05 -15.91
C VAL A 56 -0.68 33.10 -16.11
N GLU A 57 -0.87 34.10 -16.97
CA GLU A 57 0.04 35.24 -17.10
C GLU A 57 0.20 36.05 -15.81
N SER A 58 -0.80 36.03 -14.94
CA SER A 58 -0.73 36.73 -13.64
C SER A 58 0.08 35.97 -12.58
N LEU A 59 0.28 34.65 -12.74
CA LEU A 59 0.85 33.79 -11.70
C LEU A 59 2.35 34.00 -11.46
N SER A 60 3.15 34.21 -12.50
CA SER A 60 4.58 34.50 -12.35
C SER A 60 5.17 35.20 -13.58
N THR A 61 6.27 35.94 -13.38
CA THR A 61 7.03 36.56 -14.47
C THR A 61 7.63 35.52 -15.42
N TYR A 62 8.01 34.35 -14.90
CA TYR A 62 8.49 33.22 -15.69
C TYR A 62 7.38 32.63 -16.57
N ALA A 63 6.19 32.38 -16.02
CA ALA A 63 5.05 31.84 -16.80
C ALA A 63 4.68 32.75 -17.99
N ARG A 64 4.79 34.09 -17.84
CA ARG A 64 4.57 35.03 -18.95
C ARG A 64 5.50 34.80 -20.14
N GLN A 65 6.76 34.41 -19.91
CA GLN A 65 7.71 34.15 -20.99
C GLN A 65 7.30 32.95 -21.84
N PHE A 66 6.74 31.90 -21.22
CA PHE A 66 6.27 30.70 -21.92
C PHE A 66 4.92 30.90 -22.60
N LEU A 67 3.99 31.62 -21.95
CA LEU A 67 2.67 31.90 -22.51
C LEU A 67 2.71 32.88 -23.67
N GLY A 68 3.71 33.78 -23.70
CA GLY A 68 3.93 34.68 -24.83
C GLY A 68 4.22 33.95 -26.15
N GLN A 69 4.63 32.68 -26.10
CA GLN A 69 4.84 31.82 -27.27
C GLN A 69 3.58 31.08 -27.73
N MET A 70 2.51 31.06 -26.91
CA MET A 70 1.25 30.42 -27.29
C MET A 70 0.47 31.32 -28.26
N GLU A 71 -0.19 30.69 -29.22
CA GLU A 71 -1.03 31.39 -30.17
C GLU A 71 -2.19 32.08 -29.44
N LYS A 72 -2.29 33.40 -29.60
CA LYS A 72 -3.37 34.18 -29.00
C LYS A 72 -4.63 33.99 -29.83
N PRO A 73 -5.80 33.77 -29.19
CA PRO A 73 -7.07 33.74 -29.90
C PRO A 73 -7.29 35.00 -30.73
N GLU A 74 -7.78 34.84 -31.96
CA GLU A 74 -8.07 35.96 -32.86
C GLU A 74 -9.34 36.71 -32.41
N VAL A 75 -9.15 37.73 -31.57
CA VAL A 75 -10.21 38.62 -31.07
C VAL A 75 -9.68 40.05 -30.92
N ASP A 76 -10.48 41.07 -31.25
CA ASP A 76 -10.05 42.47 -31.14
C ASP A 76 -10.02 42.95 -29.69
N SER A 77 -11.12 42.73 -28.97
CA SER A 77 -11.19 43.00 -27.54
C SER A 77 -12.09 42.01 -26.83
N LEU A 78 -11.70 41.73 -25.59
CA LEU A 78 -12.46 40.84 -24.71
C LEU A 78 -12.38 41.40 -23.30
N GLU A 79 -13.50 41.94 -22.82
CA GLU A 79 -13.60 42.67 -21.55
C GLU A 79 -14.55 41.96 -20.58
N GLY A 80 -14.30 42.15 -19.28
CA GLY A 80 -15.15 41.57 -18.23
C GLY A 80 -15.02 40.07 -18.03
N LEU A 81 -14.01 39.43 -18.63
CA LEU A 81 -13.73 37.99 -18.51
C LEU A 81 -13.14 37.63 -17.14
N SER A 82 -13.67 36.57 -16.54
CA SER A 82 -13.13 35.94 -15.33
C SER A 82 -12.13 34.83 -15.68
N PRO A 83 -11.28 34.40 -14.74
CA PRO A 83 -10.53 33.15 -14.90
C PRO A 83 -11.47 32.02 -15.33
N ALA A 84 -11.11 31.33 -16.41
CA ALA A 84 -11.98 30.35 -17.04
C ALA A 84 -11.49 28.92 -16.74
N VAL A 85 -12.45 28.02 -16.55
CA VAL A 85 -12.22 26.58 -16.37
C VAL A 85 -13.02 25.85 -17.44
N SER A 86 -12.37 24.96 -18.19
CA SER A 86 -13.04 24.09 -19.14
C SER A 86 -13.39 22.76 -18.47
N ILE A 87 -14.63 22.31 -18.67
CA ILE A 87 -15.10 20.98 -18.26
C ILE A 87 -15.54 20.28 -19.54
N GLU A 88 -14.66 19.46 -20.10
CA GLU A 88 -14.85 18.72 -21.34
C GLU A 88 -14.90 17.21 -21.10
N GLN A 89 -15.56 16.48 -21.99
CA GLN A 89 -15.50 15.01 -22.04
C GLN A 89 -14.21 14.50 -22.71
N ARG A 90 -13.07 15.19 -22.55
CA ARG A 90 -11.79 14.64 -23.02
C ARG A 90 -11.45 13.42 -22.16
N THR A 91 -11.14 12.30 -22.80
CA THR A 91 -10.69 11.09 -22.09
C THR A 91 -9.51 11.46 -21.20
N THR A 92 -9.72 11.38 -19.89
CA THR A 92 -8.65 11.49 -18.90
C THR A 92 -7.54 10.50 -19.26
N SER A 93 -6.28 10.93 -19.13
CA SER A 93 -5.11 10.09 -19.34
C SER A 93 -5.30 8.70 -18.71
N ARG A 94 -5.08 7.64 -19.50
CA ARG A 94 -5.17 6.24 -19.06
C ARG A 94 -3.91 5.88 -18.29
N ASN A 95 -3.72 6.46 -17.11
CA ASN A 95 -2.69 6.01 -16.18
C ASN A 95 -3.27 4.87 -15.33
N PRO A 96 -2.69 3.66 -15.36
CA PRO A 96 -3.20 2.50 -14.60
C PRO A 96 -3.18 2.71 -13.08
N ARG A 97 -2.44 3.72 -12.60
CA ARG A 97 -2.39 4.12 -11.19
C ARG A 97 -3.37 5.23 -10.82
N SER A 98 -4.13 5.75 -11.78
CA SER A 98 -5.16 6.74 -11.51
C SER A 98 -6.50 6.05 -11.33
N THR A 99 -7.12 6.26 -10.17
CA THR A 99 -8.45 5.74 -9.83
C THR A 99 -9.42 6.90 -9.63
N VAL A 100 -10.71 6.60 -9.53
CA VAL A 100 -11.72 7.60 -9.15
C VAL A 100 -11.35 8.29 -7.84
N GLY A 101 -10.84 7.54 -6.86
CA GLY A 101 -10.44 8.07 -5.56
C GLY A 101 -9.25 9.03 -5.63
N THR A 102 -8.29 8.81 -6.54
CA THR A 102 -7.17 9.75 -6.71
C THR A 102 -7.56 10.98 -7.52
N ILE A 103 -8.43 10.85 -8.52
CA ILE A 103 -8.91 11.99 -9.33
C ILE A 103 -9.77 12.94 -8.50
N THR A 104 -10.56 12.41 -7.58
CA THR A 104 -11.45 13.18 -6.69
C THR A 104 -10.79 13.60 -5.38
N GLU A 105 -9.51 13.23 -5.16
CA GLU A 105 -8.76 13.43 -3.91
C GLU A 105 -9.40 12.76 -2.66
N ILE A 106 -10.52 12.05 -2.80
CA ILE A 106 -11.17 11.29 -1.72
C ILE A 106 -10.19 10.28 -1.13
N TYR A 107 -9.37 9.63 -1.96
CA TYR A 107 -8.37 8.68 -1.49
C TYR A 107 -7.31 9.33 -0.60
N ASP A 108 -6.95 10.59 -0.85
CA ASP A 108 -5.99 11.31 -0.01
C ASP A 108 -6.58 11.63 1.36
N HIS A 109 -7.88 11.94 1.43
CA HIS A 109 -8.59 12.05 2.69
C HIS A 109 -8.70 10.71 3.43
N LEU A 110 -8.96 9.61 2.72
CA LEU A 110 -8.96 8.27 3.32
C LEU A 110 -7.59 7.92 3.90
N ARG A 111 -6.51 8.19 3.17
CA ARG A 111 -5.13 7.98 3.65
C ARG A 111 -4.86 8.76 4.94
N LEU A 112 -5.34 9.99 5.04
CA LEU A 112 -5.24 10.79 6.27
C LEU A 112 -6.05 10.18 7.40
N LEU A 113 -7.29 9.76 7.14
CA LEU A 113 -8.16 9.12 8.12
C LEU A 113 -7.51 7.86 8.71
N PHE A 114 -7.06 6.94 7.85
CA PHE A 114 -6.42 5.70 8.28
C PHE A 114 -5.08 5.94 8.99
N ALA A 115 -4.31 6.96 8.60
CA ALA A 115 -3.07 7.31 9.29
C ALA A 115 -3.30 7.90 10.69
N ARG A 116 -4.40 8.63 10.90
CA ARG A 116 -4.66 9.35 12.17
C ARG A 116 -5.45 8.55 13.18
N VAL A 117 -6.44 7.79 12.74
CA VAL A 117 -7.37 7.07 13.64
C VAL A 117 -7.50 5.58 13.29
N GLY A 118 -6.69 5.08 12.36
CA GLY A 118 -6.64 3.67 12.02
C GLY A 118 -6.14 2.84 13.20
N ARG A 119 -6.83 1.74 13.48
CA ARG A 119 -6.40 0.71 14.44
C ARG A 119 -5.76 -0.41 13.64
N PRO A 120 -4.44 -0.62 13.72
CA PRO A 120 -3.81 -1.66 12.94
C PRO A 120 -3.99 -3.01 13.62
N TYR A 121 -4.11 -4.05 12.81
CA TYR A 121 -4.26 -5.43 13.27
C TYR A 121 -3.18 -6.30 12.65
N CYS A 122 -2.74 -7.31 13.39
CA CYS A 122 -1.84 -8.31 12.85
C CYS A 122 -2.55 -9.17 11.80
N PRO A 123 -2.01 -9.32 10.58
CA PRO A 123 -2.62 -10.17 9.55
C PRO A 123 -2.58 -11.67 9.86
N GLU A 124 -1.72 -12.12 10.78
CA GLU A 124 -1.61 -13.55 11.14
C GLU A 124 -2.48 -13.94 12.33
N CYS A 125 -2.48 -13.15 13.41
CA CYS A 125 -3.23 -13.48 14.62
C CYS A 125 -4.51 -12.67 14.83
N GLY A 126 -4.72 -11.58 14.07
CA GLY A 126 -5.91 -10.72 14.19
C GLY A 126 -5.94 -9.81 15.42
N GLU A 127 -4.92 -9.83 16.27
CA GLU A 127 -4.83 -8.95 17.44
C GLU A 127 -4.48 -7.52 17.04
N GLU A 128 -5.01 -6.56 17.80
CA GLU A 128 -4.73 -5.15 17.60
C GLU A 128 -3.29 -4.81 17.98
N ILE A 129 -2.57 -4.16 17.07
CA ILE A 129 -1.20 -3.70 17.30
C ILE A 129 -1.27 -2.29 17.86
N ARG A 130 -0.84 -2.09 19.10
CA ARG A 130 -0.75 -0.75 19.70
C ARG A 130 0.65 -0.54 20.27
N PRO A 131 1.34 0.56 19.92
CA PRO A 131 2.49 0.98 20.71
C PRO A 131 2.00 1.37 22.10
N GLN A 132 2.70 0.91 23.13
CA GLN A 132 2.38 1.21 24.51
C GLN A 132 3.58 1.92 25.13
N SER A 133 3.37 3.09 25.73
CA SER A 133 4.45 3.73 26.49
C SER A 133 4.74 2.91 27.75
N VAL A 134 5.94 3.06 28.32
CA VAL A 134 6.27 2.48 29.64
C VAL A 134 5.20 2.83 30.68
N GLN A 135 4.66 4.05 30.65
CA GLN A 135 3.61 4.49 31.56
C GLN A 135 2.30 3.69 31.36
N ASP A 136 1.91 3.43 30.12
CA ASP A 136 0.73 2.62 29.80
C ASP A 136 0.91 1.16 30.24
N MET A 137 2.11 0.60 30.03
CA MET A 137 2.45 -0.75 30.49
C MET A 137 2.35 -0.84 32.03
N VAL A 138 2.91 0.13 32.74
CA VAL A 138 2.85 0.19 34.21
C VAL A 138 1.41 0.35 34.69
N ALA A 139 0.61 1.22 34.06
CA ALA A 139 -0.79 1.39 34.40
C ALA A 139 -1.61 0.09 34.19
N SER A 140 -1.36 -0.62 33.08
CA SER A 140 -1.97 -1.93 32.79
C SER A 140 -1.63 -2.97 33.87
N LEU A 141 -0.37 -3.03 34.31
CA LEU A 141 0.06 -3.97 35.34
C LEU A 141 -0.47 -3.61 36.74
N LEU A 142 -0.61 -2.33 37.07
CA LEU A 142 -1.20 -1.87 38.33
C LEU A 142 -2.72 -2.11 38.39
N ALA A 143 -3.38 -2.30 37.24
CA ALA A 143 -4.80 -2.65 37.17
C ALA A 143 -5.09 -4.13 37.48
N LEU A 144 -4.06 -4.98 37.59
CA LEU A 144 -4.20 -6.37 38.04
C LEU A 144 -4.62 -6.43 39.52
N ALA A 145 -5.24 -7.55 39.92
CA ALA A 145 -5.70 -7.73 41.30
C ALA A 145 -4.52 -7.65 42.29
N GLU A 146 -4.75 -6.98 43.42
CA GLU A 146 -3.75 -6.86 44.48
C GLU A 146 -3.31 -8.25 44.97
N GLY A 147 -2.01 -8.44 45.14
CA GLY A 147 -1.41 -9.73 45.50
C GLY A 147 -1.00 -10.60 44.31
N THR A 148 -1.31 -10.21 43.07
CA THR A 148 -0.89 -10.95 41.88
C THR A 148 0.64 -10.93 41.75
N LYS A 149 1.24 -12.12 41.58
CA LYS A 149 2.68 -12.26 41.34
C LYS A 149 2.97 -12.13 39.86
N ILE A 150 3.98 -11.34 39.52
CA ILE A 150 4.43 -11.14 38.14
C ILE A 150 5.94 -11.31 38.02
N VAL A 151 6.39 -11.80 36.88
CA VAL A 151 7.80 -11.90 36.50
C VAL A 151 7.99 -11.07 35.24
N LEU A 152 8.89 -10.09 35.30
CA LEU A 152 9.25 -9.25 34.16
C LEU A 152 10.42 -9.90 33.43
N LEU A 153 10.22 -10.17 32.15
CA LEU A 153 11.14 -10.87 31.28
C LEU A 153 11.51 -9.97 30.09
N ALA A 154 12.79 -9.76 29.86
CA ALA A 154 13.28 -9.07 28.67
C ALA A 154 13.56 -10.11 27.57
N PRO A 155 12.78 -10.17 26.48
CA PRO A 155 13.04 -11.10 25.38
C PRO A 155 14.26 -10.63 24.57
N LEU A 156 15.35 -11.37 24.65
CA LEU A 156 16.61 -11.04 23.97
C LEU A 156 16.79 -11.80 22.67
N LEU A 157 16.27 -13.03 22.64
CA LEU A 157 16.43 -13.94 21.52
C LEU A 157 15.23 -14.86 21.44
N ASP A 158 14.64 -14.95 20.25
CA ASP A 158 13.50 -15.81 19.98
C ASP A 158 13.80 -16.74 18.79
N GLY A 159 13.73 -18.05 19.04
CA GLY A 159 13.78 -19.10 18.02
C GLY A 159 15.05 -19.16 17.13
N LYS A 160 16.21 -18.63 17.57
CA LYS A 160 17.44 -18.66 16.75
C LYS A 160 18.31 -19.88 17.05
N LYS A 161 18.91 -20.45 16.00
CA LYS A 161 19.89 -21.53 16.12
C LYS A 161 21.24 -21.00 16.58
N GLY A 162 21.92 -21.74 17.46
CA GLY A 162 23.27 -21.41 17.92
C GLY A 162 23.45 -21.53 19.43
N GLU A 163 24.70 -21.46 19.87
CA GLU A 163 25.06 -21.64 21.29
C GLU A 163 24.86 -20.38 22.13
N HIS A 164 24.74 -19.20 21.48
CA HIS A 164 24.43 -17.89 22.07
C HIS A 164 25.24 -17.49 23.31
N GLN A 165 26.45 -18.04 23.48
CA GLN A 165 27.40 -17.75 24.57
C GLN A 165 27.62 -16.24 24.79
N ALA A 166 27.70 -15.46 23.72
CA ALA A 166 27.88 -14.00 23.81
C ALA A 166 26.72 -13.29 24.53
N VAL A 167 25.48 -13.74 24.32
CA VAL A 167 24.29 -13.17 24.97
C VAL A 167 24.29 -13.52 26.46
N LEU A 168 24.59 -14.77 26.80
CA LEU A 168 24.68 -15.23 28.19
C LEU A 168 25.80 -14.52 28.96
N GLN A 169 26.98 -14.36 28.34
CA GLN A 169 28.10 -13.62 28.93
C GLN A 169 27.78 -12.14 29.11
N LYS A 170 27.06 -11.51 28.17
CA LYS A 170 26.60 -10.12 28.31
C LYS A 170 25.71 -9.98 29.55
N LEU A 171 24.73 -10.86 29.72
CA LEU A 171 23.85 -10.86 30.88
C LEU A 171 24.59 -11.01 32.20
N ARG A 172 25.58 -11.90 32.27
CA ARG A 172 26.45 -12.06 33.45
C ARG A 172 27.22 -10.77 33.76
N ARG A 173 27.80 -10.12 32.74
CA ARG A 173 28.55 -8.87 32.91
C ARG A 173 27.68 -7.72 33.39
N GLU A 174 26.43 -7.68 32.96
CA GLU A 174 25.44 -6.68 33.38
C GLU A 174 24.82 -7.00 34.76
N GLY A 175 25.17 -8.13 35.37
CA GLY A 175 24.78 -8.48 36.74
C GLY A 175 23.45 -9.24 36.86
N TYR A 176 22.87 -9.72 35.76
CA TYR A 176 21.67 -10.55 35.82
C TYR A 176 22.00 -11.94 36.36
N VAL A 177 21.19 -12.42 37.31
CA VAL A 177 21.39 -13.72 37.98
C VAL A 177 20.60 -14.84 37.31
N ARG A 178 19.46 -14.54 36.68
CA ARG A 178 18.57 -15.57 36.10
C ARG A 178 18.17 -15.22 34.68
N ALA A 179 18.07 -16.25 33.86
CA ALA A 179 17.49 -16.17 32.52
C ALA A 179 16.55 -17.34 32.29
N ARG A 180 15.45 -17.11 31.58
CA ARG A 180 14.56 -18.15 31.08
C ARG A 180 15.06 -18.58 29.71
N ILE A 181 15.44 -19.85 29.60
CA ILE A 181 15.99 -20.46 28.40
C ILE A 181 15.12 -21.64 28.04
N ASP A 182 14.53 -21.64 26.84
CA ASP A 182 13.62 -22.69 26.36
C ASP A 182 12.48 -23.02 27.33
N GLY A 183 11.97 -21.98 28.00
CA GLY A 183 10.89 -22.07 28.99
C GLY A 183 11.36 -22.36 30.42
N GLU A 184 12.61 -22.77 30.64
CA GLU A 184 13.16 -23.08 31.96
C GLU A 184 13.96 -21.90 32.54
N ILE A 185 13.68 -21.52 33.78
CA ILE A 185 14.48 -20.50 34.48
C ILE A 185 15.75 -21.15 35.00
N ARG A 186 16.91 -20.71 34.49
CA ARG A 186 18.24 -21.17 34.89
C ARG A 186 19.03 -20.05 35.55
N ASP A 187 19.93 -20.45 36.46
CA ASP A 187 20.88 -19.52 37.07
C ASP A 187 22.03 -19.24 36.11
N LEU A 188 22.31 -17.97 35.85
CA LEU A 188 23.39 -17.56 34.98
C LEU A 188 24.76 -17.84 35.60
N GLY A 189 24.87 -18.11 36.89
CA GLY A 189 26.11 -18.55 37.53
C GLY A 189 26.57 -19.96 37.13
N GLU A 190 25.65 -20.81 36.66
CA GLU A 190 25.93 -22.19 36.23
C GLU A 190 26.46 -22.23 34.78
N GLU A 191 27.19 -23.28 34.41
CA GLU A 191 27.66 -23.45 33.04
C GLU A 191 26.50 -23.88 32.12
N ILE A 192 26.01 -22.95 31.30
CA ILE A 192 24.90 -23.18 30.37
C ILE A 192 25.48 -23.41 28.97
N ILE A 193 25.36 -24.65 28.48
CA ILE A 193 25.76 -25.04 27.13
C ILE A 193 24.48 -25.28 26.31
N LEU A 194 24.30 -24.48 25.25
CA LEU A 194 23.20 -24.62 24.30
C LEU A 194 23.68 -25.34 23.04
N GLU A 195 22.78 -26.10 22.40
CA GLU A 195 23.12 -26.89 21.22
C GLU A 195 23.11 -26.02 19.95
N LYS A 196 24.24 -25.98 19.23
CA LYS A 196 24.38 -25.17 18.01
C LYS A 196 23.29 -25.39 16.94
N ASN A 197 22.77 -26.62 16.83
CA ASN A 197 21.82 -27.01 15.78
C ASN A 197 20.35 -26.84 16.16
N LYS A 198 20.04 -26.57 17.43
CA LYS A 198 18.67 -26.37 17.93
C LYS A 198 18.33 -24.89 17.99
N ARG A 199 17.05 -24.58 17.84
CA ARG A 199 16.52 -23.22 18.03
C ARG A 199 16.31 -23.02 19.53
N HIS A 200 16.86 -21.93 20.03
CA HIS A 200 16.76 -21.57 21.44
C HIS A 200 16.00 -20.25 21.61
N THR A 201 15.40 -20.07 22.79
CA THR A 201 14.78 -18.82 23.24
C THR A 201 15.49 -18.38 24.51
N ILE A 202 15.80 -17.08 24.63
CA ILE A 202 16.49 -16.51 25.80
C ILE A 202 15.79 -15.23 26.23
N GLN A 203 15.32 -15.22 27.47
CA GLN A 203 14.70 -14.07 28.12
C GLN A 203 15.41 -13.80 29.44
N ALA A 204 15.85 -12.57 29.69
CA ALA A 204 16.45 -12.22 30.98
C ALA A 204 15.35 -11.98 32.02
N VAL A 205 15.52 -12.53 33.22
CA VAL A 205 14.62 -12.26 34.35
C VAL A 205 15.08 -10.98 35.02
N VAL A 206 14.33 -9.89 34.85
CA VAL A 206 14.72 -8.57 35.35
C VAL A 206 14.22 -8.33 36.77
N ASP A 207 12.93 -8.58 37.02
CA ASP A 207 12.37 -8.43 38.37
C ASP A 207 11.22 -9.42 38.60
N ARG A 208 10.97 -9.69 39.88
CA ARG A 208 9.85 -10.52 40.37
C ARG A 208 9.13 -9.73 41.43
N LEU A 209 7.88 -9.39 41.16
CA LEU A 209 7.10 -8.43 41.93
C LEU A 209 5.76 -9.03 42.34
N VAL A 210 5.20 -8.48 43.42
CA VAL A 210 3.82 -8.71 43.85
C VAL A 210 3.10 -7.39 43.71
N ILE A 211 2.01 -7.36 42.94
CA ILE A 211 1.24 -6.14 42.69
C ILE A 211 0.64 -5.63 44.00
N LYS A 212 1.08 -4.43 44.39
CA LYS A 212 0.61 -3.64 45.54
C LYS A 212 0.71 -2.15 45.20
N PRO A 213 -0.12 -1.26 45.77
CA PRO A 213 -0.02 0.18 45.51
C PRO A 213 1.36 0.77 45.84
N SER A 214 2.02 0.26 46.87
CA SER A 214 3.33 0.73 47.33
C SER A 214 4.50 0.38 46.40
N VAL A 215 4.34 -0.58 45.48
CA VAL A 215 5.42 -1.00 44.57
C VAL A 215 5.43 -0.27 43.22
N ALA A 216 4.54 0.71 43.01
CA ALA A 216 4.40 1.40 41.72
C ALA A 216 5.71 2.01 41.20
N ARG A 217 6.50 2.65 42.06
CA ARG A 217 7.80 3.24 41.65
C ARG A 217 8.79 2.17 41.20
N ARG A 218 8.94 1.10 41.99
CA ARG A 218 9.81 -0.03 41.64
C ARG A 218 9.35 -0.72 40.36
N LEU A 219 8.04 -0.91 40.19
CA LEU A 219 7.47 -1.49 38.98
C LEU A 219 7.82 -0.64 37.76
N SER A 220 7.70 0.68 37.85
CA SER A 220 8.06 1.60 36.76
C SER A 220 9.54 1.49 36.38
N ASP A 221 10.44 1.48 37.37
CA ASP A 221 11.88 1.36 37.13
C ASP A 221 12.23 0.01 36.50
N SER A 222 11.63 -1.08 37.00
CA SER A 222 11.85 -2.44 36.49
C SER A 222 11.26 -2.62 35.09
N VAL A 223 10.08 -2.06 34.79
CA VAL A 223 9.50 -2.07 33.44
C VAL A 223 10.40 -1.32 32.47
N ALA A 224 10.82 -0.10 32.80
CA ALA A 224 11.73 0.69 31.94
C ALA A 224 13.03 -0.07 31.65
N THR A 225 13.64 -0.68 32.68
CA THR A 225 14.85 -1.48 32.54
C THR A 225 14.62 -2.71 31.64
N THR A 226 13.48 -3.39 31.82
CA THR A 226 13.14 -4.59 31.05
C THR A 226 12.92 -4.26 29.58
N VAL A 227 12.19 -3.19 29.31
CA VAL A 227 11.92 -2.70 27.95
C VAL A 227 13.21 -2.27 27.27
N GLN A 228 14.09 -1.52 27.96
CA GLN A 228 15.38 -1.11 27.42
C GLN A 228 16.27 -2.31 27.08
N LEU A 229 16.35 -3.30 27.99
CA LEU A 229 17.11 -4.52 27.78
C LEU A 229 16.54 -5.37 26.63
N GLY A 230 15.22 -5.47 26.56
CA GLY A 230 14.46 -6.18 25.53
C GLY A 230 14.29 -5.40 24.21
N GLN A 231 14.99 -4.27 24.03
CA GLN A 231 14.93 -3.44 22.82
C GLN A 231 13.53 -2.93 22.44
N GLY A 232 12.74 -2.55 23.45
CA GLY A 232 11.36 -2.07 23.29
C GLY A 232 10.30 -3.15 23.52
N PHE A 233 10.67 -4.32 24.06
CA PHE A 233 9.76 -5.41 24.37
C PHE A 233 9.83 -5.80 25.84
N LEU A 234 8.68 -6.10 26.42
CA LEU A 234 8.52 -6.59 27.79
C LEU A 234 7.60 -7.79 27.76
N LEU A 235 8.05 -8.94 28.28
CA LEU A 235 7.19 -10.09 28.50
C LEU A 235 6.87 -10.20 29.99
N VAL A 236 5.60 -10.29 30.34
CA VAL A 236 5.14 -10.45 31.72
C VAL A 236 4.51 -11.83 31.86
N GLN A 237 5.02 -12.61 32.81
CA GLN A 237 4.48 -13.92 33.15
C GLN A 237 3.81 -13.88 34.52
N LEU A 238 2.59 -14.43 34.62
CA LEU A 238 1.91 -14.69 35.89
C LEU A 238 2.22 -16.13 36.32
N PRO A 239 3.03 -16.36 37.37
CA PRO A 239 3.43 -17.71 37.78
C PRO A 239 2.27 -18.59 38.25
N GLU A 240 1.18 -17.97 38.72
CA GLU A 240 0.05 -18.69 39.29
C GLU A 240 -0.87 -19.31 38.23
N THR A 241 -1.00 -18.66 37.06
CA THR A 241 -1.81 -19.14 35.94
C THR A 241 -0.99 -19.68 34.77
N GLY A 242 0.32 -19.36 34.74
CA GLY A 242 1.17 -19.59 33.58
C GLY A 242 0.87 -18.67 32.39
N GLN A 243 -0.04 -17.70 32.56
CA GLN A 243 -0.42 -16.77 31.51
C GLN A 243 0.72 -15.78 31.23
N GLU A 244 0.96 -15.51 29.95
CA GLU A 244 1.98 -14.57 29.49
C GLU A 244 1.35 -13.41 28.72
N THR A 245 1.90 -12.22 28.86
CA THR A 245 1.47 -11.02 28.16
C THR A 245 2.70 -10.27 27.68
N LEU A 246 2.86 -10.13 26.36
CA LEU A 246 3.91 -9.30 25.78
C LEU A 246 3.40 -7.86 25.62
N TYR A 247 4.22 -6.90 26.00
CA TYR A 247 4.06 -5.47 25.79
C TYR A 247 5.16 -5.00 24.85
N SER A 248 4.89 -3.96 24.05
CA SER A 248 5.89 -3.36 23.16
C SER A 248 5.77 -1.84 23.12
N GLU A 249 6.91 -1.17 23.18
CA GLU A 249 7.02 0.27 22.86
C GLU A 249 6.85 0.52 21.37
N HIS A 250 7.18 -0.48 20.56
CA HIS A 250 6.98 -0.43 19.12
C HIS A 250 5.55 -0.82 18.78
N ALA A 251 5.04 -0.37 17.63
CA ALA A 251 3.81 -0.92 17.07
C ALA A 251 4.08 -2.35 16.57
N ALA A 252 4.26 -3.32 17.47
CA ALA A 252 4.57 -4.70 17.14
C ALA A 252 3.53 -5.68 17.69
N CYS A 253 3.30 -6.73 16.92
CA CYS A 253 2.42 -7.84 17.26
C CYS A 253 2.99 -8.66 18.42
N VAL A 254 2.20 -8.78 19.49
CA VAL A 254 2.50 -9.50 20.74
C VAL A 254 2.86 -10.97 20.51
N ARG A 255 2.17 -11.63 19.56
CA ARG A 255 2.27 -13.08 19.37
C ARG A 255 3.24 -13.50 18.28
N CYS A 256 3.44 -12.66 17.29
CA CYS A 256 4.17 -12.98 16.06
C CYS A 256 5.47 -12.17 15.90
N GLY A 257 5.73 -11.20 16.77
CA GLY A 257 6.93 -10.37 16.76
C GLY A 257 7.05 -9.44 15.55
N LYS A 258 6.07 -9.43 14.64
CA LYS A 258 6.08 -8.55 13.47
C LYS A 258 5.81 -7.11 13.90
N SER A 259 6.76 -6.23 13.62
CA SER A 259 6.58 -4.79 13.75
C SER A 259 5.82 -4.24 12.55
N LEU A 260 4.88 -3.37 12.84
CA LEU A 260 4.24 -2.51 11.86
C LEU A 260 5.04 -1.20 11.77
N PRO A 261 5.30 -0.71 10.55
CA PRO A 261 5.82 0.64 10.38
C PRO A 261 4.84 1.68 10.92
N GLU A 262 5.36 2.86 11.26
CA GLU A 262 4.54 3.98 11.74
C GLU A 262 3.42 4.32 10.74
N LEU A 263 2.20 4.45 11.27
CA LEU A 263 1.04 4.82 10.47
C LEU A 263 1.22 6.23 9.92
N SER A 264 1.39 6.31 8.61
CA SER A 264 1.57 7.56 7.88
C SER A 264 0.73 7.55 6.61
N THR A 265 0.40 8.71 6.08
CA THR A 265 -0.37 8.80 4.83
C THR A 265 0.35 8.14 3.66
N GLN A 266 1.68 8.05 3.70
CA GLN A 266 2.49 7.37 2.68
C GLN A 266 2.32 5.85 2.71
N LEU A 267 2.12 5.27 3.91
CA LEU A 267 1.88 3.83 4.09
C LEU A 267 0.58 3.38 3.42
N PHE A 268 -0.40 4.28 3.32
CA PHE A 268 -1.67 4.03 2.64
C PHE A 268 -1.67 4.47 1.18
N SER A 269 -0.52 4.78 0.57
CA SER A 269 -0.44 5.15 -0.84
C SER A 269 0.11 3.99 -1.67
N PHE A 270 -0.70 3.43 -2.57
CA PHE A 270 -0.22 2.46 -3.56
C PHE A 270 0.72 3.09 -4.61
N ASN A 271 0.82 4.42 -4.67
CA ASN A 271 1.78 5.14 -5.52
C ASN A 271 3.14 5.37 -4.83
N ASN A 272 3.23 5.09 -3.53
CA ASN A 272 4.48 5.19 -2.77
C ASN A 272 5.02 3.77 -2.50
N PRO A 273 6.31 3.49 -2.73
CA PRO A 273 6.91 2.19 -2.44
C PRO A 273 6.66 1.67 -1.01
N LYS A 274 6.47 2.56 -0.03
CA LYS A 274 6.15 2.18 1.36
C LYS A 274 4.77 1.53 1.52
N GLY A 275 3.79 1.95 0.73
CA GLY A 275 2.41 1.46 0.79
C GLY A 275 1.98 0.60 -0.40
N ALA A 276 2.82 0.54 -1.44
CA ALA A 276 2.58 -0.26 -2.63
C ALA A 276 2.76 -1.75 -2.32
N CYS A 277 1.85 -2.58 -2.84
CA CYS A 277 2.04 -4.03 -2.82
C CYS A 277 3.35 -4.38 -3.57
N PRO A 278 4.28 -5.14 -2.95
CA PRO A 278 5.57 -5.44 -3.54
C PRO A 278 5.47 -6.32 -4.78
N GLU A 279 4.39 -7.10 -4.89
CA GLU A 279 4.22 -8.07 -5.97
C GLU A 279 3.74 -7.42 -7.28
N CYS A 280 2.85 -6.42 -7.19
CA CYS A 280 2.33 -5.70 -8.36
C CYS A 280 2.84 -4.25 -8.45
N GLY A 281 3.73 -3.82 -7.55
CA GLY A 281 4.22 -2.44 -7.50
C GLY A 281 3.10 -1.41 -7.35
N GLY A 282 2.05 -1.77 -6.61
CA GLY A 282 0.87 -0.93 -6.38
C GLY A 282 -0.10 -0.80 -7.57
N LEU A 283 0.06 -1.58 -8.64
CA LEU A 283 -0.85 -1.57 -9.79
C LEU A 283 -2.20 -2.26 -9.52
N GLY A 284 -2.25 -3.17 -8.55
CA GLY A 284 -3.44 -3.97 -8.25
C GLY A 284 -3.78 -5.04 -9.29
N VAL A 285 -2.99 -5.15 -10.36
CA VAL A 285 -3.16 -6.13 -11.43
C VAL A 285 -1.86 -6.88 -11.70
N LYS A 286 -1.97 -8.11 -12.17
CA LYS A 286 -0.87 -8.89 -12.75
C LYS A 286 -1.28 -9.39 -14.12
N GLN A 287 -0.33 -9.41 -15.04
CA GLN A 287 -0.52 -10.05 -16.33
C GLN A 287 -0.14 -11.52 -16.18
N PHE A 288 -1.04 -12.39 -16.61
CA PHE A 288 -0.82 -13.83 -16.68
C PHE A 288 -1.50 -14.36 -17.95
N PHE A 289 -1.10 -15.55 -18.39
CA PHE A 289 -1.78 -16.24 -19.48
C PHE A 289 -3.01 -16.93 -18.93
N ASP A 290 -4.17 -16.54 -19.44
CA ASP A 290 -5.44 -17.18 -19.10
C ASP A 290 -5.61 -18.46 -19.95
N PRO A 291 -5.67 -19.65 -19.33
CA PRO A 291 -5.87 -20.90 -20.06
C PRO A 291 -7.08 -20.89 -20.99
N GLU A 292 -8.15 -20.19 -20.63
CA GLU A 292 -9.36 -20.11 -21.45
C GLU A 292 -9.15 -19.26 -22.72
N LEU A 293 -8.27 -18.26 -22.66
CA LEU A 293 -7.88 -17.48 -23.84
C LEU A 293 -6.85 -18.22 -24.70
N VAL A 294 -6.03 -19.07 -24.09
CA VAL A 294 -5.07 -19.93 -24.80
C VAL A 294 -5.79 -21.08 -25.53
N VAL A 295 -6.82 -21.67 -24.91
CA VAL A 295 -7.64 -22.74 -25.48
C VAL A 295 -9.12 -22.31 -25.52
N PRO A 296 -9.50 -21.44 -26.47
CA PRO A 296 -10.86 -20.89 -26.53
C PRO A 296 -11.93 -21.92 -26.87
N ASN A 297 -11.55 -23.01 -27.55
CA ASN A 297 -12.44 -24.13 -27.84
C ASN A 297 -11.83 -25.46 -27.41
N PRO A 298 -12.14 -25.93 -26.18
CA PRO A 298 -11.57 -27.15 -25.64
C PRO A 298 -12.13 -28.43 -26.30
N LYS A 299 -13.12 -28.31 -27.20
CA LYS A 299 -13.64 -29.46 -27.96
C LYS A 299 -12.80 -29.79 -29.19
N LEU A 300 -11.89 -28.90 -29.59
CA LEU A 300 -10.95 -29.19 -30.65
C LEU A 300 -9.79 -30.02 -30.10
N SER A 301 -9.23 -30.87 -30.95
CA SER A 301 -7.96 -31.53 -30.66
C SER A 301 -6.77 -30.60 -30.88
N LEU A 302 -5.59 -31.01 -30.41
CA LEU A 302 -4.36 -30.23 -30.60
C LEU A 302 -4.04 -30.04 -32.10
N ASN A 303 -4.25 -31.10 -32.91
CA ASN A 303 -4.09 -31.04 -34.37
C ASN A 303 -5.15 -30.18 -35.07
N GLN A 304 -6.34 -30.07 -34.49
CA GLN A 304 -7.39 -29.17 -34.97
C GLN A 304 -7.17 -27.71 -34.54
N GLY A 305 -6.07 -27.42 -33.84
CA GLY A 305 -5.72 -26.09 -33.41
C GLY A 305 -6.42 -25.67 -32.11
N ALA A 306 -6.59 -26.56 -31.13
CA ALA A 306 -7.16 -26.17 -29.83
C ALA A 306 -6.42 -24.98 -29.17
N ILE A 307 -5.10 -24.89 -29.37
CA ILE A 307 -4.23 -23.86 -28.76
C ILE A 307 -4.08 -22.69 -29.73
N LEU A 308 -4.75 -21.58 -29.41
CA LEU A 308 -4.86 -20.40 -30.27
C LEU A 308 -3.51 -19.77 -30.64
N PRO A 309 -2.55 -19.55 -29.71
CA PRO A 309 -1.24 -18.99 -30.07
C PRO A 309 -0.40 -19.88 -31.01
N TRP A 310 -0.74 -21.16 -31.12
CA TRP A 310 -0.04 -22.12 -31.98
C TRP A 310 -0.85 -22.51 -33.22
N GLN A 311 -2.01 -21.89 -33.43
CA GLN A 311 -2.70 -21.95 -34.71
C GLN A 311 -1.90 -21.17 -35.76
N SER A 312 -1.23 -21.86 -36.66
CA SER A 312 -0.65 -21.23 -37.85
C SER A 312 -1.16 -21.91 -39.12
N ASN A 313 -1.32 -21.12 -40.19
CA ASN A 313 -1.69 -21.61 -41.53
C ASN A 313 -0.61 -22.55 -42.14
N SER A 314 0.57 -22.59 -41.53
CA SER A 314 1.59 -23.62 -41.73
C SER A 314 2.22 -23.89 -40.37
N PRO A 315 1.89 -25.01 -39.71
CA PRO A 315 2.47 -25.38 -38.42
C PRO A 315 3.98 -25.30 -38.52
N SER A 316 4.64 -24.59 -37.60
CA SER A 316 6.09 -24.67 -37.54
C SER A 316 6.45 -26.13 -37.23
N THR A 317 7.36 -26.73 -38.00
CA THR A 317 7.80 -28.13 -37.80
C THR A 317 8.22 -28.36 -36.34
N TYR A 318 8.79 -27.33 -35.71
CA TYR A 318 9.19 -27.30 -34.32
C TYR A 318 8.01 -27.51 -33.34
N THR A 319 6.92 -26.76 -33.46
CA THR A 319 5.76 -26.89 -32.55
C THR A 319 5.11 -28.26 -32.68
N GLN A 320 5.02 -28.79 -33.90
CA GLN A 320 4.47 -30.14 -34.12
C GLN A 320 5.36 -31.24 -33.51
N GLU A 321 6.68 -31.16 -33.71
CA GLU A 321 7.62 -32.12 -33.12
C GLU A 321 7.63 -32.05 -31.59
N LEU A 322 7.53 -30.84 -31.02
CA LEU A 322 7.43 -30.63 -29.58
C LEU A 322 6.17 -31.31 -29.02
N MET A 323 5.01 -31.07 -29.64
CA MET A 323 3.74 -31.66 -29.20
C MET A 323 3.74 -33.18 -29.37
N ALA A 324 4.31 -33.71 -30.45
CA ALA A 324 4.48 -35.15 -30.65
C ALA A 324 5.45 -35.78 -29.63
N GLY A 325 6.47 -35.03 -29.19
CA GLY A 325 7.36 -35.42 -28.09
C GLY A 325 6.60 -35.52 -26.76
N LEU A 326 5.84 -34.48 -26.41
CA LEU A 326 5.00 -34.44 -25.21
C LEU A 326 3.96 -35.57 -25.20
N ALA A 327 3.28 -35.79 -26.32
CA ALA A 327 2.31 -36.86 -26.49
C ALA A 327 2.92 -38.25 -26.20
N ARG A 328 4.14 -38.52 -26.69
CA ARG A 328 4.86 -39.78 -26.43
C ARG A 328 5.29 -39.95 -24.97
N GLN A 329 5.77 -38.87 -24.35
CA GLN A 329 6.27 -38.92 -22.98
C GLN A 329 5.14 -39.04 -21.94
N TYR A 330 4.04 -38.31 -22.15
CA TYR A 330 2.92 -38.22 -21.21
C TYR A 330 1.74 -39.11 -21.57
N GLY A 331 1.80 -39.82 -22.70
CA GLY A 331 0.84 -40.86 -23.07
C GLY A 331 -0.54 -40.33 -23.46
N PHE A 332 -0.61 -39.27 -24.27
CA PHE A 332 -1.87 -38.73 -24.81
C PHE A 332 -1.83 -38.62 -26.34
N SER A 333 -3.00 -38.52 -26.98
CA SER A 333 -3.10 -38.38 -28.44
C SER A 333 -3.33 -36.92 -28.83
N LEU A 334 -2.74 -36.51 -29.96
CA LEU A 334 -2.91 -35.16 -30.53
C LEU A 334 -4.28 -34.95 -31.19
N ASP A 335 -5.00 -36.05 -31.47
CA ASP A 335 -6.32 -36.03 -32.10
C ASP A 335 -7.48 -36.08 -31.09
N THR A 336 -7.16 -36.26 -29.80
CA THR A 336 -8.16 -36.19 -28.72
C THR A 336 -8.53 -34.74 -28.44
N PRO A 337 -9.83 -34.40 -28.30
CA PRO A 337 -10.27 -33.09 -27.85
C PRO A 337 -9.55 -32.64 -26.57
N PHE A 338 -9.14 -31.38 -26.48
CA PHE A 338 -8.38 -30.88 -25.34
C PHE A 338 -9.09 -31.13 -24.00
N ALA A 339 -10.42 -30.99 -23.96
CA ALA A 339 -11.24 -31.26 -22.77
C ALA A 339 -11.16 -32.71 -22.27
N GLU A 340 -10.91 -33.66 -23.17
CA GLU A 340 -10.86 -35.10 -22.89
C GLU A 340 -9.44 -35.57 -22.57
N LEU A 341 -8.43 -34.71 -22.70
CA LEU A 341 -7.07 -35.03 -22.33
C LEU A 341 -6.94 -35.24 -20.81
N PRO A 342 -6.07 -36.17 -20.38
CA PRO A 342 -5.74 -36.34 -18.97
C PRO A 342 -5.33 -35.01 -18.33
N GLU A 343 -5.67 -34.80 -17.06
CA GLU A 343 -5.36 -33.56 -16.33
C GLU A 343 -3.86 -33.21 -16.39
N ARG A 344 -2.99 -34.19 -16.14
CA ARG A 344 -1.53 -34.04 -16.29
C ARG A 344 -1.09 -33.61 -17.69
N ALA A 345 -1.80 -34.05 -18.73
CA ALA A 345 -1.47 -33.63 -20.10
C ALA A 345 -1.87 -32.17 -20.33
N ARG A 346 -3.03 -31.74 -19.82
CA ARG A 346 -3.48 -30.35 -19.90
C ARG A 346 -2.57 -29.40 -19.11
N GLU A 347 -2.11 -29.82 -17.93
CA GLU A 347 -1.17 -29.05 -17.09
C GLU A 347 0.20 -28.86 -17.72
N VAL A 348 0.71 -29.85 -18.47
CA VAL A 348 2.02 -29.76 -19.13
C VAL A 348 1.97 -28.91 -20.40
N ILE A 349 0.79 -28.78 -20.99
CA ILE A 349 0.56 -27.99 -22.21
C ILE A 349 0.37 -26.49 -21.89
N LEU A 350 -0.16 -26.15 -20.72
CA LEU A 350 -0.51 -24.78 -20.28
C LEU A 350 0.57 -24.16 -19.38
#